data_AF-A0A518XDE1-F1
#
_entry.id   AF-A0A518XDE1-F1
#
_cell.length_a   1.000
_cell.length_b   1.000
_cell.length_c   1.000
_cell.angle_alpha   90.00
_cell.angle_beta   90.00
_cell.angle_gamma   90.00
#
_symmetry.space_group_name_H-M   'P 1'
#
loop_
_entity.id
_entity.type
_entity.pdbx_description
1 polymer ?
#
loop_
_entity_poly.entity_id
_entity_poly.type
_entity_poly.pdbx_seq_one_letter_code
_entity_poly.pdbx_strand_id
1 'polypeptide(L)'
;MAKIIAPGWYGKLPATGDFLRQRLSESTVTPWSHWFQQGLIHWHQQEAASTPLFLRAPVWNFVLPLSPLRQQVQMGCLLPSCDRVGRAWPLLALRSFPLSSWHPAQLAISGDWFQELGTLLLRAVRERLSPDALEAAMQQLSPLLVPDTQRSDIMDVIGFDDLPCTLSWREVADRFDPQQHISYWWSNRSDGFVHATHKHSGPLTAQLFSLLFNPASGAQPGRNGLYPPMFE
;
A
#
# COMPACT_ATOMS: atom_id res chain seq x y z
N MET A 1 -24.92 10.76 5.54
CA MET A 1 -23.61 10.85 6.19
C MET A 1 -22.75 9.69 5.70
N ALA A 2 -21.67 9.95 4.95
CA ALA A 2 -20.73 8.91 4.56
C ALA A 2 -20.12 8.29 5.82
N LYS A 3 -20.22 6.96 5.95
CA LYS A 3 -19.65 6.24 7.10
C LYS A 3 -18.13 6.36 7.00
N ILE A 4 -17.50 7.00 7.98
CA ILE A 4 -16.05 7.00 8.12
C ILE A 4 -15.64 5.58 8.51
N ILE A 5 -14.84 4.92 7.67
CA ILE A 5 -14.40 3.55 7.87
C ILE A 5 -12.87 3.54 7.98
N ALA A 6 -12.36 3.14 9.14
CA ALA A 6 -10.93 2.91 9.33
C ALA A 6 -10.39 1.88 8.32
N PRO A 7 -9.14 2.00 7.85
CA PRO A 7 -8.53 1.00 6.98
C PRO A 7 -8.53 -0.38 7.62
N GLY A 8 -8.65 -1.40 6.78
CA GLY A 8 -8.43 -2.78 7.21
C GLY A 8 -6.95 -3.13 7.11
N TRP A 9 -6.51 -4.10 7.89
CA TRP A 9 -5.11 -4.52 7.91
C TRP A 9 -4.95 -6.03 8.05
N TYR A 10 -3.82 -6.53 7.54
CA TYR A 10 -3.46 -7.94 7.52
C TYR A 10 -1.94 -8.10 7.63
N GLY A 11 -1.47 -9.13 8.33
CA GLY A 11 -0.07 -9.49 8.36
C GLY A 11 0.37 -10.03 9.71
N LYS A 12 1.63 -9.77 10.06
CA LYS A 12 2.21 -10.13 11.35
C LYS A 12 2.69 -8.91 12.10
N LEU A 13 2.54 -8.96 13.42
CA LEU A 13 3.10 -7.98 14.35
C LEU A 13 4.18 -8.66 15.20
N PRO A 14 5.28 -7.97 15.55
CA PRO A 14 6.31 -8.54 16.40
C PRO A 14 5.85 -8.87 17.82
N ALA A 15 4.67 -8.40 18.22
CA ALA A 15 4.03 -8.72 19.50
C ALA A 15 3.31 -10.08 19.51
N THR A 16 2.95 -10.63 18.35
CA THR A 16 2.10 -11.84 18.23
C THR A 16 2.75 -12.94 17.41
N GLY A 17 2.36 -14.20 17.66
CA GLY A 17 2.84 -15.35 16.88
C GLY A 17 2.05 -15.61 15.59
N ASP A 18 0.77 -15.24 15.59
CA ASP A 18 -0.19 -15.60 14.56
C ASP A 18 -0.37 -14.51 13.49
N PHE A 19 -1.00 -14.90 12.39
CA PHE A 19 -1.50 -13.95 11.39
C PHE A 19 -2.71 -13.22 11.93
N LEU A 20 -2.73 -11.91 11.72
CA LEU A 20 -3.80 -11.03 12.16
C LEU A 20 -4.51 -10.47 10.92
N ARG A 21 -5.82 -10.31 11.01
CA ARG A 21 -6.67 -9.73 9.98
C ARG A 21 -7.79 -8.95 10.65
N GLN A 22 -7.98 -7.70 10.23
CA GLN A 22 -9.02 -6.84 10.76
C GLN A 22 -9.64 -5.99 9.65
N ARG A 23 -10.98 -5.91 9.60
CA ARG A 23 -11.77 -5.21 8.56
C ARG A 23 -11.48 -5.57 7.09
N LEU A 24 -10.76 -6.66 6.84
CA LEU A 24 -10.53 -7.18 5.49
C LEU A 24 -11.28 -8.49 5.30
N SER A 25 -11.96 -8.65 4.16
CA SER A 25 -12.56 -9.90 3.76
C SER A 25 -11.49 -10.93 3.40
N GLU A 26 -11.85 -12.21 3.43
CA GLU A 26 -10.97 -13.27 2.93
C GLU A 26 -10.66 -13.11 1.44
N SER A 27 -11.65 -12.74 0.62
CA SER A 27 -11.45 -12.44 -0.79
C SER A 27 -10.43 -11.34 -1.05
N THR A 28 -10.27 -10.40 -0.11
CA THR A 28 -9.22 -9.37 -0.18
C THR A 28 -7.88 -9.93 0.26
N VAL A 29 -7.83 -10.70 1.35
CA VAL A 29 -6.57 -11.18 1.96
C VAL A 29 -5.90 -12.28 1.15
N THR A 30 -6.66 -13.24 0.59
CA THR A 30 -6.09 -14.44 -0.07
C THR A 30 -5.11 -14.10 -1.20
N PRO A 31 -5.39 -13.15 -2.13
CA PRO A 31 -4.42 -12.76 -3.15
C PRO A 31 -3.14 -12.13 -2.57
N TRP A 32 -3.27 -11.32 -1.51
CA TRP A 32 -2.14 -10.71 -0.82
C TRP A 32 -1.29 -11.75 -0.09
N SER A 33 -1.91 -12.67 0.66
CA SER A 33 -1.18 -13.72 1.38
C SER A 33 -0.45 -14.66 0.43
N HIS A 34 -1.08 -15.01 -0.70
CA HIS A 34 -0.43 -15.80 -1.74
C HIS A 34 0.78 -15.07 -2.33
N TRP A 35 0.64 -13.79 -2.67
CA TRP A 35 1.76 -12.99 -3.18
C TRP A 35 2.90 -12.85 -2.16
N PHE A 36 2.59 -12.64 -0.88
CA PHE A 36 3.60 -12.59 0.19
C PHE A 36 4.34 -13.91 0.34
N GLN A 37 3.63 -15.04 0.30
CA GLN A 37 4.24 -16.36 0.38
C GLN A 37 5.20 -16.61 -0.79
N GLN A 38 4.75 -16.38 -2.03
CA GLN A 38 5.60 -16.54 -3.22
C GLN A 38 6.81 -15.60 -3.19
N GLY A 39 6.58 -14.36 -2.76
CA GLY A 39 7.62 -13.35 -2.61
C GLY A 39 8.68 -13.72 -1.59
N LEU A 40 8.29 -14.24 -0.43
CA LEU A 40 9.23 -14.69 0.61
C LEU A 40 10.03 -15.93 0.17
N ILE A 41 9.39 -16.88 -0.53
CA ILE A 41 10.09 -18.03 -1.12
C ILE A 41 11.17 -17.53 -2.08
N HIS A 42 10.83 -16.62 -2.99
CA HIS A 42 11.78 -16.04 -3.94
C HIS A 42 12.86 -15.20 -3.24
N TRP A 43 12.50 -14.42 -2.22
CA TRP A 43 13.45 -13.65 -1.42
C TRP A 43 14.53 -14.57 -0.84
N HIS A 44 14.14 -15.65 -0.18
CA HIS A 44 15.06 -16.60 0.46
C HIS A 44 15.92 -17.43 -0.52
N GLN A 45 15.65 -17.40 -1.82
CA GLN A 45 16.51 -18.02 -2.84
C GLN A 45 17.73 -17.15 -3.19
N GLN A 46 17.73 -15.87 -2.83
CA GLN A 46 18.86 -14.97 -3.10
C GLN A 46 19.98 -15.19 -2.07
N GLU A 47 21.24 -15.23 -2.52
CA GLU A 47 22.39 -15.59 -1.69
C GLU A 47 22.58 -14.68 -0.45
N ALA A 48 22.29 -13.38 -0.58
CA ALA A 48 22.42 -12.41 0.50
C ALA A 48 21.12 -12.22 1.33
N ALA A 49 20.04 -12.94 1.02
CA ALA A 49 18.76 -12.73 1.67
C ALA A 49 18.77 -13.19 3.12
N SER A 50 18.29 -12.32 4.01
CA SER A 50 18.10 -12.63 5.41
C SER A 50 16.89 -11.88 5.96
N THR A 51 16.30 -12.36 7.05
CA THR A 51 15.22 -11.64 7.73
C THR A 51 15.67 -10.26 8.24
N PRO A 52 16.86 -10.09 8.84
CA PRO A 52 17.36 -8.76 9.17
C PRO A 52 17.45 -7.81 7.97
N LEU A 53 17.84 -8.31 6.79
CA LEU A 53 17.86 -7.48 5.58
C LEU A 53 16.44 -7.13 5.12
N PHE A 54 15.51 -8.10 5.12
CA PHE A 54 14.10 -7.87 4.81
C PHE A 54 13.47 -6.80 5.71
N LEU A 55 13.74 -6.85 7.02
CA LEU A 55 13.22 -5.90 8.01
C LEU A 55 13.76 -4.47 7.86
N ARG A 56 14.79 -4.27 7.03
CA ARG A 56 15.34 -2.95 6.68
C ARG A 56 14.72 -2.37 5.42
N ALA A 57 13.77 -3.06 4.78
CA ALA A 57 13.09 -2.53 3.61
C ALA A 57 12.20 -1.32 3.95
N PRO A 58 11.94 -0.44 2.98
CA PRO A 58 11.16 0.75 3.22
C PRO A 58 9.66 0.48 3.43
N VAL A 59 8.98 1.45 4.02
CA VAL A 59 7.52 1.58 4.04
C VAL A 59 7.08 2.08 2.67
N TRP A 60 6.24 1.31 2.00
CA TRP A 60 5.67 1.63 0.70
C TRP A 60 4.22 2.08 0.83
N ASN A 61 3.88 3.18 0.18
CA ASN A 61 2.53 3.47 -0.25
C ASN A 61 2.26 2.76 -1.57
N PHE A 62 1.01 2.39 -1.81
CA PHE A 62 0.59 1.82 -3.08
C PHE A 62 -0.81 2.25 -3.49
N VAL A 63 -1.04 2.19 -4.80
CA VAL A 63 -2.38 2.11 -5.39
C VAL A 63 -2.38 1.01 -6.45
N LEU A 64 -3.42 0.18 -6.41
CA LEU A 64 -3.60 -1.01 -7.24
C LEU A 64 -4.89 -0.88 -8.04
N PRO A 65 -4.82 -1.09 -9.37
CA PRO A 65 -5.97 -1.06 -10.24
C PRO A 65 -6.82 -2.33 -10.08
N LEU A 66 -7.90 -2.41 -10.85
CA LEU A 66 -8.68 -3.63 -10.97
C LEU A 66 -7.85 -4.75 -11.62
N SER A 67 -8.15 -5.97 -11.23
CA SER A 67 -7.61 -7.19 -11.85
C SER A 67 -8.66 -8.30 -11.80
N PRO A 68 -8.49 -9.40 -12.55
CA PRO A 68 -9.41 -10.53 -12.47
C PRO A 68 -9.64 -11.05 -11.03
N LEU A 69 -8.60 -11.02 -10.20
CA LEU A 69 -8.64 -11.43 -8.78
C LEU A 69 -9.11 -10.32 -7.83
N ARG A 70 -9.31 -9.09 -8.33
CA ARG A 70 -9.57 -7.89 -7.54
C ARG A 70 -10.43 -6.89 -8.32
N GLN A 71 -11.74 -6.92 -8.08
CA GLN A 71 -12.70 -6.04 -8.75
C GLN A 71 -12.87 -4.68 -8.02
N GLN A 72 -11.83 -4.20 -7.34
CA GLN A 72 -11.82 -2.97 -6.55
C GLN A 72 -10.46 -2.29 -6.64
N VAL A 73 -10.45 -0.96 -6.70
CA VAL A 73 -9.21 -0.20 -6.49
C VAL A 73 -8.79 -0.38 -5.04
N GLN A 74 -7.51 -0.66 -4.81
CA GLN A 74 -6.96 -0.75 -3.46
C GLN A 74 -5.81 0.22 -3.29
N MET A 75 -5.83 0.99 -2.21
CA MET A 75 -4.73 1.88 -1.83
C MET A 75 -4.42 1.74 -0.34
N GLY A 76 -3.14 1.89 0.00
CA GLY A 76 -2.69 1.73 1.38
C GLY A 76 -1.18 1.67 1.54
N CYS A 77 -0.74 1.14 2.68
CA CYS A 77 0.66 1.03 3.03
C CYS A 77 1.07 -0.44 3.25
N LEU A 78 2.30 -0.76 2.89
CA LEU A 78 2.95 -2.06 3.01
C LEU A 78 4.37 -1.86 3.56
N LEU A 79 4.78 -2.66 4.54
CA LEU A 79 6.14 -2.60 5.10
C LEU A 79 6.59 -3.98 5.58
N PRO A 80 7.91 -4.20 5.77
CA PRO A 80 8.38 -5.45 6.33
C PRO A 80 8.00 -5.56 7.80
N SER A 81 7.68 -6.78 8.23
CA SER A 81 7.42 -7.11 9.63
C SER A 81 7.90 -8.53 9.93
N CYS A 82 7.70 -8.97 11.16
CA CYS A 82 7.90 -10.34 11.58
C CYS A 82 6.89 -10.71 12.66
N ASP A 83 6.78 -12.01 12.96
CA ASP A 83 6.10 -12.44 14.18
C ASP A 83 7.02 -12.36 15.41
N ARG A 84 6.46 -12.71 16.57
CA ARG A 84 7.16 -12.76 17.86
C ARG A 84 8.43 -13.60 17.87
N VAL A 85 8.54 -14.62 17.01
CA VAL A 85 9.73 -15.48 16.92
C VAL A 85 10.71 -15.05 15.83
N GLY A 86 10.42 -13.94 15.14
CA GLY A 86 11.31 -13.34 14.15
C GLY A 86 11.17 -13.87 12.73
N ARG A 87 10.11 -14.62 12.39
CA ARG A 87 9.87 -15.07 11.00
C ARG A 87 9.36 -13.90 10.16
N ALA A 88 10.02 -13.65 9.03
CA ALA A 88 9.68 -12.56 8.12
C ALA A 88 8.25 -12.71 7.58
N TRP A 89 7.47 -11.62 7.65
CA TRP A 89 6.19 -11.51 6.97
C TRP A 89 5.76 -10.04 6.88
N PRO A 90 5.21 -9.57 5.74
CA PRO A 90 4.79 -8.18 5.63
C PRO A 90 3.62 -7.80 6.56
N LEU A 91 3.52 -6.51 6.87
CA LEU A 91 2.31 -5.90 7.42
C LEU A 91 1.69 -5.00 6.35
N LEU A 92 0.37 -5.08 6.18
CA LEU A 92 -0.39 -4.39 5.14
C LEU A 92 -1.59 -3.71 5.77
N ALA A 93 -1.85 -2.45 5.42
CA ALA A 93 -3.14 -1.81 5.67
C ALA A 93 -3.65 -1.12 4.41
N LEU A 94 -4.96 -1.20 4.17
CA LEU A 94 -5.56 -0.71 2.94
C LEU A 94 -7.03 -0.32 3.08
N ARG A 95 -7.48 0.45 2.09
CA ARG A 95 -8.88 0.67 1.76
C ARG A 95 -9.15 0.14 0.36
N SER A 96 -10.36 -0.40 0.17
CA SER A 96 -10.85 -0.89 -1.13
C SER A 96 -12.04 -0.04 -1.58
N PHE A 97 -12.10 0.24 -2.88
CA PHE A 97 -13.13 1.05 -3.51
C PHE A 97 -13.69 0.30 -4.72
N PRO A 98 -15.00 -0.02 -4.76
CA PRO A 98 -15.61 -0.44 -6.03
C PRO A 98 -15.50 0.70 -7.04
N LEU A 99 -15.39 0.34 -8.32
CA LEU A 99 -15.20 1.31 -9.41
C LEU A 99 -16.30 2.39 -9.43
N SER A 100 -17.54 2.03 -9.08
CA SER A 100 -18.67 2.95 -8.98
C SER A 100 -18.53 4.04 -7.90
N SER A 101 -17.62 3.86 -6.95
CA SER A 101 -17.32 4.82 -5.88
C SER A 101 -15.92 5.44 -6.00
N TRP A 102 -15.18 5.10 -7.07
CA TRP A 102 -13.83 5.60 -7.26
C TRP A 102 -13.84 6.95 -7.98
N HIS A 103 -13.07 7.90 -7.45
CA HIS A 103 -12.83 9.19 -8.08
C HIS A 103 -11.33 9.52 -8.03
N PRO A 104 -10.67 9.90 -9.14
CA PRO A 104 -9.23 10.21 -9.15
C PRO A 104 -8.80 11.26 -8.11
N ALA A 105 -9.64 12.28 -7.88
CA ALA A 105 -9.36 13.30 -6.87
C ALA A 105 -9.17 12.74 -5.46
N GLN A 106 -9.82 11.61 -5.12
CA GLN A 106 -9.64 10.93 -3.83
C GLN A 106 -8.17 10.54 -3.62
N LEU A 107 -7.52 10.04 -4.68
CA LEU A 107 -6.11 9.68 -4.64
C LEU A 107 -5.24 10.94 -4.52
N ALA A 108 -5.52 11.98 -5.31
CA ALA A 108 -4.75 13.22 -5.32
C ALA A 108 -4.68 13.90 -3.93
N ILE A 109 -5.75 13.86 -3.14
CA ILE A 109 -5.84 14.51 -1.82
C ILE A 109 -5.52 13.57 -0.64
N SER A 110 -5.00 12.36 -0.90
CA SER A 110 -4.75 11.34 0.13
C SER A 110 -3.34 11.32 0.72
N GLY A 111 -2.51 12.33 0.44
CA GLY A 111 -1.11 12.41 0.86
C GLY A 111 -0.94 12.28 2.37
N ASP A 112 -1.67 13.06 3.14
CA ASP A 112 -1.61 13.03 4.61
C ASP A 112 -2.11 11.69 5.17
N TRP A 113 -3.16 11.13 4.57
CA TRP A 113 -3.67 9.81 4.94
C TRP A 113 -2.61 8.71 4.75
N PHE A 114 -1.89 8.72 3.62
CA PHE A 114 -0.77 7.80 3.43
C PHE A 114 0.33 8.01 4.46
N GLN A 115 0.73 9.27 4.73
CA GLN A 115 1.76 9.59 5.74
C GLN A 115 1.39 9.08 7.13
N GLU A 116 0.16 9.38 7.59
CA GLU A 116 -0.34 8.92 8.89
C GLU A 116 -0.40 7.39 8.95
N LEU A 117 -0.93 6.74 7.91
CA LEU A 117 -1.06 5.29 7.86
C LEU A 117 0.31 4.60 7.90
N GLY A 118 1.25 5.05 7.08
CA GLY A 118 2.61 4.50 7.04
C GLY A 118 3.35 4.69 8.36
N THR A 119 3.23 5.88 8.97
CA THR A 119 3.80 6.17 10.30
C THR A 119 3.21 5.26 11.38
N LEU A 120 1.89 5.05 11.37
CA LEU A 120 1.23 4.17 12.33
C LEU A 120 1.67 2.71 12.17
N LEU A 121 1.74 2.20 10.95
CA LEU A 121 2.21 0.83 10.70
C LEU A 121 3.69 0.66 11.11
N LEU A 122 4.54 1.63 10.79
CA LEU A 122 5.93 1.62 11.20
C LEU A 122 6.08 1.61 12.72
N ARG A 123 5.29 2.43 13.42
CA ARG A 123 5.20 2.44 14.88
C ARG A 123 4.77 1.07 15.41
N ALA A 124 3.76 0.45 14.80
CA ALA A 124 3.27 -0.86 15.20
C ALA A 124 4.35 -1.94 15.19
N VAL A 125 5.22 -1.92 14.17
CA VAL A 125 6.34 -2.86 14.05
C VAL A 125 7.48 -2.49 15.01
N ARG A 126 7.93 -1.23 15.03
CA ARG A 126 9.10 -0.79 15.82
C ARG A 126 8.85 -0.86 17.32
N GLU A 127 7.69 -0.42 17.77
CA GLU A 127 7.30 -0.38 19.19
C GLU A 127 6.59 -1.67 19.64
N ARG A 128 6.41 -2.65 18.74
CA ARG A 128 5.76 -3.93 19.03
C ARG A 128 4.36 -3.74 19.64
N LEU A 129 3.53 -2.93 19.01
CA LEU A 129 2.17 -2.67 19.49
C LEU A 129 1.35 -3.97 19.53
N SER A 130 0.46 -4.07 20.52
CA SER A 130 -0.54 -5.13 20.54
C SER A 130 -1.56 -4.95 19.41
N PRO A 131 -2.27 -6.02 19.00
CA PRO A 131 -3.33 -5.92 17.99
C PRO A 131 -4.39 -4.89 18.36
N ASP A 132 -4.80 -4.85 19.63
CA ASP A 132 -5.81 -3.94 20.14
C ASP A 132 -5.33 -2.47 20.12
N ALA A 133 -4.05 -2.23 20.43
CA ALA A 133 -3.47 -0.89 20.39
C ALA A 133 -3.35 -0.36 18.94
N LEU A 134 -2.94 -1.22 18.00
CA LEU A 134 -2.94 -0.87 16.58
C LEU A 134 -4.37 -0.58 16.10
N GLU A 135 -5.33 -1.41 16.50
CA GLU A 135 -6.72 -1.26 16.13
C GLU A 135 -7.32 0.05 16.65
N ALA A 136 -7.11 0.37 17.93
CA ALA A 136 -7.54 1.63 18.51
C ALA A 136 -6.93 2.83 17.78
N ALA A 137 -5.65 2.76 17.43
CA ALA A 137 -4.98 3.83 16.67
C ALA A 137 -5.50 3.95 15.23
N MET A 138 -5.85 2.84 14.56
CA MET A 138 -6.45 2.86 13.22
C MET A 138 -7.78 3.59 13.18
N GLN A 139 -8.55 3.54 14.27
CA GLN A 139 -9.84 4.24 14.38
C GLN A 139 -9.68 5.76 14.58
N GLN A 140 -8.50 6.22 15.00
CA GLN A 140 -8.19 7.64 15.21
C GLN A 140 -7.52 8.29 13.99
N LEU A 141 -7.24 7.53 12.94
CA LEU A 141 -6.67 8.08 11.70
C LEU A 141 -7.64 9.08 11.06
N SER A 142 -7.06 10.11 10.44
CA SER A 142 -7.82 11.02 9.60
C SER A 142 -8.62 10.24 8.56
N PRO A 143 -9.92 10.54 8.38
CA PRO A 143 -10.73 9.82 7.40
C PRO A 143 -10.19 10.07 6.00
N LEU A 144 -10.15 9.02 5.18
CA LEU A 144 -9.95 9.22 3.75
C LEU A 144 -11.16 10.00 3.20
N LEU A 145 -10.91 11.20 2.69
CA LEU A 145 -11.92 12.03 2.07
C LEU A 145 -12.39 11.33 0.79
N VAL A 146 -13.64 10.86 0.79
CA VAL A 146 -14.28 10.33 -0.41
C VAL A 146 -15.13 11.46 -0.96
N PRO A 147 -14.82 12.00 -2.15
CA PRO A 147 -15.73 12.90 -2.84
C PRO A 147 -17.11 12.27 -2.91
N ASP A 148 -18.15 13.00 -2.50
CA ASP A 148 -19.51 12.49 -2.62
C ASP A 148 -19.77 12.31 -4.13
N THR A 149 -19.91 11.06 -4.58
CA THR A 149 -20.16 10.75 -5.99
C THR A 149 -21.58 11.12 -6.41
N GLN A 150 -22.41 11.57 -5.46
CA GLN A 150 -23.65 12.27 -5.79
C GLN A 150 -23.31 13.64 -6.38
N ARG A 151 -23.42 13.73 -7.71
CA ARG A 151 -23.54 14.95 -8.51
C ARG A 151 -24.22 16.04 -7.70
N SER A 152 -23.41 16.89 -7.08
CA SER A 152 -23.88 18.18 -6.62
C SER A 152 -23.56 19.10 -7.77
N ASP A 153 -24.57 19.68 -8.42
CA ASP A 153 -24.42 20.62 -9.56
C ASP A 153 -23.47 21.79 -9.24
N ILE A 154 -23.14 21.99 -7.96
CA ILE A 154 -22.17 22.97 -7.45
C ILE A 154 -20.70 22.47 -7.58
N MET A 155 -20.43 21.17 -7.42
CA MET A 155 -19.08 20.60 -7.59
C MET A 155 -18.68 20.45 -9.06
N ASP A 156 -19.65 20.33 -9.97
CA ASP A 156 -19.41 20.37 -11.43
C ASP A 156 -19.01 21.79 -11.91
N VAL A 157 -19.32 22.85 -11.13
CA VAL A 157 -19.00 24.25 -11.45
C VAL A 157 -17.64 24.70 -10.90
N ILE A 158 -17.19 24.14 -9.77
CA ILE A 158 -15.87 24.45 -9.17
C ILE A 158 -14.78 23.48 -9.68
N GLY A 159 -15.18 22.29 -10.15
CA GLY A 159 -14.27 21.30 -10.72
C GLY A 159 -13.42 20.60 -9.66
N PHE A 160 -13.28 19.28 -9.77
CA PHE A 160 -12.26 18.54 -9.01
C PHE A 160 -10.83 18.89 -9.44
N ASP A 161 -10.68 19.67 -10.52
CA ASP A 161 -9.41 20.12 -11.10
C ASP A 161 -8.65 21.11 -10.20
N ASP A 162 -9.34 21.82 -9.30
CA ASP A 162 -8.75 22.82 -8.39
C ASP A 162 -8.27 22.24 -7.05
N LEU A 163 -8.48 20.94 -6.80
CA LEU A 163 -7.99 20.32 -5.57
C LEU A 163 -6.46 20.17 -5.58
N PRO A 164 -5.75 20.58 -4.50
CA PRO A 164 -4.31 20.44 -4.44
C PRO A 164 -3.91 18.97 -4.39
N CYS A 165 -2.91 18.59 -5.20
CA CYS A 165 -2.30 17.27 -5.07
C CYS A 165 -1.39 17.24 -3.84
N THR A 166 -1.77 16.43 -2.87
CA THR A 166 -1.06 16.22 -1.59
C THR A 166 -0.08 15.04 -1.65
N LEU A 167 -0.13 14.24 -2.72
CA LEU A 167 0.76 13.09 -2.88
C LEU A 167 2.21 13.55 -3.07
N SER A 168 3.12 12.86 -2.40
CA SER A 168 4.56 13.02 -2.63
C SER A 168 5.00 12.66 -4.06
N TRP A 169 4.23 11.83 -4.76
CA TRP A 169 4.45 11.46 -6.17
C TRP A 169 3.25 11.90 -7.01
N ARG A 170 3.27 13.14 -7.48
CA ARG A 170 2.16 13.76 -8.23
C ARG A 170 1.75 12.97 -9.47
N GLU A 171 2.72 12.37 -10.17
CA GLU A 171 2.45 11.60 -11.40
C GLU A 171 1.45 10.46 -11.20
N VAL A 172 1.35 9.87 -10.00
CA VAL A 172 0.35 8.84 -9.71
C VAL A 172 -1.07 9.39 -9.82
N ALA A 173 -1.30 10.62 -9.31
CA ALA A 173 -2.60 11.26 -9.42
C ALA A 173 -2.99 11.48 -10.88
N ASP A 174 -2.03 11.81 -11.74
CA ASP A 174 -2.26 12.15 -13.15
C ASP A 174 -2.37 10.90 -14.06
N ARG A 175 -1.74 9.78 -13.68
CA ARG A 175 -1.57 8.60 -14.55
C ARG A 175 -2.25 7.33 -14.06
N PHE A 176 -2.74 7.30 -12.82
CA PHE A 176 -3.44 6.13 -12.32
C PHE A 176 -4.82 6.00 -12.96
N ASP A 177 -5.02 4.90 -13.68
CA ASP A 177 -6.31 4.52 -14.22
C ASP A 177 -6.69 3.14 -13.64
N PRO A 178 -7.82 3.02 -12.91
CA PRO A 178 -8.31 1.76 -12.36
C PRO A 178 -8.46 0.62 -13.37
N GLN A 179 -8.67 0.93 -14.65
CA GLN A 179 -8.89 -0.06 -15.71
C GLN A 179 -7.58 -0.48 -16.39
N GLN A 180 -6.50 0.29 -16.21
CA GLN A 180 -5.18 -0.08 -16.70
C GLN A 180 -4.52 -1.04 -15.71
N HIS A 181 -3.82 -2.07 -16.21
CA HIS A 181 -3.16 -3.06 -15.36
C HIS A 181 -1.83 -2.57 -14.75
N ILE A 182 -1.73 -1.29 -14.37
CA ILE A 182 -0.51 -0.69 -13.80
C ILE A 182 -0.72 -0.35 -12.33
N SER A 183 0.10 -0.95 -11.47
CA SER A 183 0.20 -0.63 -10.05
C SER A 183 1.31 0.37 -9.79
N TYR A 184 1.09 1.25 -8.81
CA TYR A 184 2.03 2.31 -8.44
C TYR A 184 2.44 2.14 -6.99
N TRP A 185 3.75 2.27 -6.75
CA TRP A 185 4.38 2.09 -5.45
C TRP A 185 5.34 3.26 -5.21
N TRP A 186 5.28 3.89 -4.05
CA TRP A 186 6.24 4.92 -3.67
C TRP A 186 6.57 4.87 -2.19
N SER A 187 7.80 5.22 -1.84
CA SER A 187 8.23 5.27 -0.44
C SER A 187 7.36 6.25 0.35
N ASN A 188 6.90 5.82 1.52
CA ASN A 188 6.15 6.65 2.45
C ASN A 188 7.06 7.68 3.14
N ARG A 189 8.33 7.34 3.39
CA ARG A 189 9.36 8.18 4.02
C ARG A 189 9.22 8.40 5.54
N SER A 190 8.20 7.85 6.19
CA SER A 190 8.10 7.80 7.66
C SER A 190 9.27 7.08 8.35
N ASP A 191 10.01 6.28 7.61
CA ASP A 191 11.16 5.49 8.04
C ASP A 191 12.52 6.12 7.69
N GLY A 192 12.54 7.29 7.05
CA GLY A 192 13.75 8.04 6.71
C GLY A 192 14.34 7.72 5.33
N PHE A 193 13.71 6.84 4.54
CA PHE A 193 14.16 6.59 3.16
C PHE A 193 13.90 7.80 2.24
N VAL A 194 14.71 7.91 1.19
CA VAL A 194 14.50 8.92 0.14
C VAL A 194 13.28 8.58 -0.70
N HIS A 195 12.82 9.54 -1.49
CA HIS A 195 11.67 9.32 -2.36
C HIS A 195 12.00 8.33 -3.49
N ALA A 196 11.55 7.09 -3.35
CA ALA A 196 11.64 6.04 -4.35
C ALA A 196 10.26 5.77 -4.95
N THR A 197 10.22 5.49 -6.25
CA THR A 197 8.98 5.25 -6.99
C THR A 197 9.14 4.03 -7.91
N HIS A 198 8.06 3.29 -8.10
CA HIS A 198 8.02 2.12 -8.95
C HIS A 198 6.63 1.93 -9.58
N LYS A 199 6.61 1.63 -10.87
CA LYS A 199 5.41 1.22 -11.60
C LYS A 199 5.57 -0.24 -12.00
N HIS A 200 4.53 -1.03 -11.78
CA HIS A 200 4.54 -2.45 -12.12
C HIS A 200 3.30 -2.80 -12.92
N SER A 201 3.52 -3.35 -14.12
CA SER A 201 2.46 -3.78 -15.03
C SER A 201 2.10 -5.25 -14.80
N GLY A 202 0.80 -5.54 -14.84
CA GLY A 202 0.27 -6.89 -14.68
C GLY A 202 0.12 -7.34 -13.22
N PRO A 203 0.05 -8.66 -12.98
CA PRO A 203 -0.16 -9.22 -11.66
C PRO A 203 1.06 -9.00 -10.76
N LEU A 204 0.85 -8.98 -9.44
CA LEU A 204 1.94 -8.85 -8.48
C LEU A 204 2.85 -10.09 -8.55
N THR A 205 4.13 -9.88 -8.89
CA THR A 205 5.11 -10.95 -9.09
C THR A 205 6.07 -11.10 -7.92
N ALA A 206 6.74 -12.25 -7.81
CA ALA A 206 7.77 -12.46 -6.80
C ALA A 206 8.99 -11.54 -6.98
N GLN A 207 9.27 -11.11 -8.22
CA GLN A 207 10.29 -10.11 -8.54
C GLN A 207 9.91 -8.73 -7.98
N LEU A 208 8.66 -8.30 -8.15
CA LEU A 208 8.16 -7.07 -7.53
C LEU A 208 8.31 -7.13 -6.01
N PHE A 209 7.94 -8.26 -5.40
CA PHE A 209 8.10 -8.44 -3.95
C PHE A 209 9.56 -8.24 -3.53
N SER A 210 10.48 -8.95 -4.18
CA SER A 210 11.92 -8.85 -3.88
C SER A 210 12.46 -7.44 -4.08
N LEU A 211 11.97 -6.72 -5.09
CA LEU A 211 12.30 -5.32 -5.31
C LEU A 211 11.81 -4.46 -4.14
N LEU A 212 10.54 -4.54 -3.76
CA LEU A 212 9.97 -3.72 -2.69
C LEU A 212 10.62 -4.02 -1.33
N PHE A 213 10.96 -5.27 -1.06
CA PHE A 213 11.56 -5.70 0.21
C PHE A 213 13.10 -5.70 0.21
N ASN A 214 13.73 -5.12 -0.82
CA ASN A 214 15.16 -4.85 -0.82
C ASN A 214 15.44 -3.43 -0.27
N PRO A 215 16.25 -3.26 0.78
CA PRO A 215 16.60 -1.94 1.32
C PRO A 215 17.25 -1.00 0.29
N ALA A 216 17.95 -1.54 -0.71
CA ALA A 216 18.55 -0.74 -1.77
C ALA A 216 17.50 -0.02 -2.64
N SER A 217 16.29 -0.56 -2.73
CA SER A 217 15.19 0.02 -3.52
C SER A 217 14.66 1.32 -2.93
N GLY A 218 14.77 1.51 -1.61
CA GLY A 218 14.46 2.79 -0.96
C GLY A 218 15.60 3.81 -1.01
N ALA A 219 16.81 3.38 -1.39
CA ALA A 219 18.01 4.21 -1.38
C ALA A 219 18.30 4.89 -2.73
N GLN A 220 17.66 4.45 -3.82
CA GLN A 220 17.86 5.03 -5.15
C GLN A 220 16.68 5.93 -5.56
N PRO A 221 16.93 7.16 -6.05
CA PRO A 221 15.89 7.98 -6.67
C PRO A 221 15.26 7.24 -7.84
N GLY A 222 13.93 7.35 -7.97
CA GLY A 222 13.08 6.55 -8.86
C GLY A 222 13.72 6.13 -10.19
N ARG A 223 13.94 4.81 -10.34
CA ARG A 223 14.12 4.22 -11.67
C ARG A 223 12.74 4.07 -12.27
N ASN A 224 12.44 4.85 -13.31
CA ASN A 224 11.37 4.54 -14.25
C ASN A 224 11.54 3.07 -14.64
N GLY A 225 10.61 2.21 -14.22
CA GLY A 225 10.64 0.79 -14.53
C GLY A 225 10.47 0.60 -16.03
N LEU A 226 11.57 0.65 -16.77
CA LEU A 226 11.64 0.16 -18.13
C LEU A 226 11.84 -1.36 -18.01
N TYR A 227 10.74 -2.10 -18.05
CA TYR A 227 10.82 -3.46 -18.55
C TYR A 227 10.88 -3.40 -20.08
N PRO A 228 11.73 -4.21 -20.73
CA PRO A 228 11.61 -4.44 -22.17
C PRO A 228 10.20 -4.95 -22.47
N PRO A 229 9.65 -4.70 -23.68
CA PRO A 229 8.34 -5.22 -24.05
C PRO A 229 8.32 -6.73 -23.85
N MET A 230 7.38 -7.22 -23.03
CA MET A 230 6.92 -8.59 -23.18
C MET A 230 6.05 -8.61 -24.43
N PHE A 231 6.33 -9.56 -25.31
CA PHE A 231 5.78 -9.77 -26.66
C PHE A 231 6.56 -9.07 -27.79
N GLU A 232 7.26 -9.90 -28.59
CA GLU A 232 7.32 -9.72 -30.04
C GLU A 232 6.00 -10.19 -30.66
#